data_AF-A0A2D7J7V1-F1
#
_entry.id   AF-A0A2D7J7V1-F1
#
_cell.length_a   1.000
_cell.length_b   1.000
_cell.length_c   1.000
_cell.angle_alpha   90.00
_cell.angle_beta   90.00
_cell.angle_gamma   90.00
#
_symmetry.space_group_name_H-M   'P 1'
#
loop_
_entity.id
_entity.type
_entity.pdbx_description
1 polymer ?
#
loop_
_entity_poly.entity_id
_entity_poly.type
_entity_poly.pdbx_seq_one_letter_code
_entity_poly.pdbx_strand_id
1 'polypeptide(L)'
;MLIKEPLSVTRFMALTLLSVLLGCSETKDAAAESIASIVFHGGKIYTVNERQPWASAIAIKRDKIVYVGDGHGALELVGPNTRVVDLAGKMLMPGFQDAHVHPIEAGMAYLGCSLHGATSITEYLKVLETCDRSFPESTFVDGGGWTMDLFPNGLPDKKLIDSVIPARPVILKSATGHQLWVNSAALEMAGIDAESADPPRGRIDRYPGSNVPSGSLQENSAMNLVLDARPPYSEEQMTAALQFGQFYLNQYGVTSVQDALLKLDGNEAYVGGPTYMALEEGGSLTLKVSGAIVWNTDLGVEQISRILVARERFNTRRLKARSVKIWLDGVLEVHTAALIEPYSDKEDGTTGELLIPPKMLNEVITKLDALDFQIHFHAIGDAAIRASLDAIEIARAINGEKDNRHHISHIQLFNPADIPRFAELNVAANFQPYWAWADKFITELTIPKVGEERSQWLYPIKSLLDSGALVVFGSDWFVSSGNPLLGIETAITRRDPLTNESEPFLDHQRIGLIAALKAYTLNSAYINFIEHETGSLEVGKQADLIVLDKNLFDLKSSEISEASVLLTLIDGERVYGEWSLELLGKTAL
;
A
#
# COMPACT_ATOMS: atom_id res chain seq x y z
N MET A 1 -9.18 -89.20 -23.43
CA MET A 1 -8.48 -88.51 -22.34
C MET A 1 -9.55 -87.78 -21.53
N LEU A 2 -10.11 -88.39 -20.47
CA LEU A 2 -9.59 -88.49 -19.10
C LEU A 2 -9.31 -87.08 -18.51
N ILE A 3 -9.76 -86.63 -17.34
CA ILE A 3 -10.43 -87.21 -16.16
C ILE A 3 -10.85 -86.03 -15.23
N LYS A 4 -12.03 -86.16 -14.59
CA LYS A 4 -12.46 -85.87 -13.20
C LYS A 4 -11.91 -84.69 -12.36
N GLU A 5 -12.86 -83.95 -11.77
CA GLU A 5 -13.09 -83.57 -10.33
C GLU A 5 -12.24 -84.24 -9.21
N PRO A 6 -12.42 -83.93 -7.87
CA PRO A 6 -12.61 -82.70 -7.07
C PRO A 6 -11.81 -82.79 -5.70
N LEU A 7 -12.34 -82.20 -4.60
CA LEU A 7 -11.96 -82.28 -3.14
C LEU A 7 -11.03 -81.16 -2.64
N SER A 8 -11.18 -80.55 -1.45
CA SER A 8 -11.48 -81.15 -0.14
C SER A 8 -11.87 -80.08 0.90
N VAL A 9 -12.78 -80.45 1.80
CA VAL A 9 -13.12 -79.78 3.06
C VAL A 9 -12.27 -80.40 4.18
N THR A 10 -11.62 -79.61 5.06
CA THR A 10 -11.47 -80.00 6.48
C THR A 10 -11.04 -78.87 7.44
N ARG A 11 -11.94 -78.58 8.39
CA ARG A 11 -11.79 -78.31 9.84
C ARG A 11 -10.57 -77.52 10.37
N PHE A 12 -10.84 -76.51 11.22
CA PHE A 12 -10.51 -76.59 12.66
C PHE A 12 -11.37 -75.62 13.48
N MET A 13 -11.58 -76.01 14.74
CA MET A 13 -12.57 -75.53 15.70
C MET A 13 -11.89 -74.74 16.83
N ALA A 14 -12.61 -73.76 17.38
CA ALA A 14 -12.51 -73.13 18.71
C ALA A 14 -11.42 -72.07 18.97
N LEU A 15 -11.84 -70.83 19.34
CA LEU A 15 -11.82 -70.35 20.74
C LEU A 15 -12.45 -68.94 20.89
N THR A 16 -13.39 -68.85 21.86
CA THR A 16 -13.66 -67.76 22.83
C THR A 16 -14.01 -66.31 22.43
N LEU A 17 -15.18 -65.91 22.96
CA LEU A 17 -15.62 -64.60 23.45
C LEU A 17 -14.52 -63.52 23.62
N LEU A 18 -14.73 -62.32 23.06
CA LEU A 18 -14.89 -61.03 23.77
C LEU A 18 -14.94 -59.88 22.73
N SER A 19 -16.06 -59.19 22.57
CA SER A 19 -16.12 -57.79 22.06
C SER A 19 -17.56 -57.30 21.91
N VAL A 20 -18.19 -56.99 23.04
CA VAL A 20 -19.17 -55.90 23.12
C VAL A 20 -18.45 -54.80 23.90
N LEU A 21 -18.56 -53.55 23.44
CA LEU A 21 -18.01 -52.29 23.99
C LEU A 21 -16.86 -51.64 23.16
N LEU A 22 -17.13 -51.29 21.91
CA LEU A 22 -16.40 -50.22 21.18
C LEU A 22 -17.41 -49.44 20.33
N GLY A 23 -18.25 -48.63 20.98
CA GLY A 23 -19.29 -47.85 20.29
C GLY A 23 -19.51 -46.43 20.83
N CYS A 24 -18.64 -45.93 21.73
CA CYS A 24 -18.84 -44.62 22.37
C CYS A 24 -17.55 -43.75 22.42
N SER A 25 -16.60 -43.91 21.49
CA SER A 25 -15.42 -43.02 21.44
C SER A 25 -15.35 -42.11 20.22
N GLU A 26 -16.09 -42.37 19.14
CA GLU A 26 -16.06 -41.52 17.92
C GLU A 26 -16.78 -40.17 18.08
N THR A 27 -17.68 -40.03 19.06
CA THR A 27 -18.43 -38.77 19.27
C THR A 27 -17.68 -37.72 20.08
N LYS A 28 -16.64 -38.10 20.84
CA LYS A 28 -15.86 -37.13 21.63
C LYS A 28 -14.80 -36.40 20.82
N ASP A 29 -14.24 -37.03 19.79
CA ASP A 29 -13.22 -36.40 18.94
C ASP A 29 -13.85 -35.44 17.91
N ALA A 30 -15.05 -35.75 17.38
CA ALA A 30 -15.79 -34.82 16.53
C ALA A 30 -16.27 -33.55 17.27
N ALA A 31 -16.62 -33.67 18.55
CA ALA A 31 -16.97 -32.53 19.40
C ALA A 31 -15.75 -31.69 19.82
N ALA A 32 -14.55 -32.27 19.85
CA ALA A 32 -13.30 -31.53 20.05
C ALA A 32 -12.87 -30.76 18.79
N GLU A 33 -13.32 -31.19 17.61
CA GLU A 33 -13.07 -30.46 16.36
C GLU A 33 -13.92 -29.21 16.16
N SER A 34 -15.02 -29.02 16.90
CA SER A 34 -15.87 -27.84 16.80
C SER A 34 -15.51 -26.69 17.75
N ILE A 35 -14.61 -26.90 18.72
CA ILE A 35 -14.28 -25.87 19.72
C ILE A 35 -13.41 -24.75 19.12
N ALA A 36 -13.85 -23.51 19.32
CA ALA A 36 -13.16 -22.31 18.87
C ALA A 36 -12.00 -21.92 19.80
N SER A 37 -10.95 -21.33 19.24
CA SER A 37 -9.86 -20.68 19.99
C SER A 37 -10.29 -19.31 20.50
N ILE A 38 -11.05 -18.56 19.71
CA ILE A 38 -11.55 -17.22 20.03
C ILE A 38 -13.02 -17.12 19.59
N VAL A 39 -13.86 -16.50 20.42
CA VAL A 39 -15.24 -16.12 20.07
C VAL A 39 -15.42 -14.64 20.36
N PHE A 40 -15.81 -13.87 19.35
CA PHE A 40 -16.29 -12.49 19.52
C PHE A 40 -17.81 -12.49 19.45
N HIS A 41 -18.48 -11.80 20.37
CA HIS A 41 -19.94 -11.66 20.38
C HIS A 41 -20.39 -10.30 20.91
N GLY A 42 -21.69 -10.01 20.85
CA GLY A 42 -22.27 -8.83 21.50
C GLY A 42 -22.04 -7.50 20.78
N GLY A 43 -21.62 -7.53 19.51
CA GLY A 43 -21.28 -6.34 18.72
C GLY A 43 -21.92 -6.29 17.33
N LYS A 44 -21.49 -5.31 16.53
CA LYS A 44 -21.89 -5.11 15.14
C LYS A 44 -20.81 -5.66 14.21
N ILE A 45 -21.03 -6.82 13.59
CA ILE A 45 -20.02 -7.42 12.70
C ILE A 45 -20.40 -7.13 11.26
N TYR A 46 -19.65 -6.25 10.59
CA TYR A 46 -19.79 -6.02 9.15
C TYR A 46 -18.86 -6.96 8.40
N THR A 47 -19.41 -7.87 7.60
CA THR A 47 -18.64 -8.99 7.03
C THR A 47 -17.99 -8.66 5.70
N VAL A 48 -18.44 -7.60 5.01
CA VAL A 48 -18.10 -7.32 3.59
C VAL A 48 -18.51 -8.47 2.64
N ASN A 49 -19.41 -9.36 3.10
CA ASN A 49 -20.02 -10.40 2.27
C ASN A 49 -21.45 -9.97 1.89
N GLU A 50 -21.73 -9.78 0.60
CA GLU A 50 -23.04 -9.33 0.12
C GLU A 50 -24.18 -10.28 0.50
N ARG A 51 -23.91 -11.58 0.66
CA ARG A 51 -24.92 -12.59 1.03
C ARG A 51 -25.23 -12.61 2.52
N GLN A 52 -24.33 -12.09 3.35
CA GLN A 52 -24.51 -12.00 4.79
C GLN A 52 -23.79 -10.75 5.33
N PRO A 53 -24.26 -9.52 5.02
CA PRO A 53 -23.50 -8.30 5.30
C PRO A 53 -23.25 -8.04 6.78
N TRP A 54 -24.14 -8.56 7.64
CA TRP A 54 -24.13 -8.34 9.08
C TRP A 54 -24.19 -9.65 9.86
N ALA A 55 -23.49 -9.69 10.99
CA ALA A 55 -23.57 -10.72 12.01
C ALA A 55 -23.45 -10.09 13.41
N SER A 56 -23.70 -10.87 14.47
CA SER A 56 -23.50 -10.43 15.85
C SER A 56 -22.43 -11.21 16.61
N ALA A 57 -21.93 -12.30 16.02
CA ALA A 57 -20.82 -13.07 16.55
C ALA A 57 -20.02 -13.81 15.46
N ILE A 58 -18.75 -14.06 15.76
CA ILE A 58 -17.82 -14.82 14.92
C ILE A 58 -16.97 -15.72 15.81
N ALA A 59 -16.69 -16.95 15.35
CA ALA A 59 -15.81 -17.87 16.04
C ALA A 59 -14.62 -18.25 15.16
N ILE A 60 -13.45 -18.32 15.77
CA ILE A 60 -12.16 -18.55 15.13
C ILE A 60 -11.53 -19.78 15.76
N LYS A 61 -11.02 -20.69 14.94
CA LYS A 61 -10.22 -21.84 15.38
C LYS A 61 -8.85 -21.75 14.72
N ARG A 62 -7.80 -21.61 15.54
CA ARG A 62 -6.44 -21.27 15.08
C ARG A 62 -6.48 -20.00 14.23
N ASP A 63 -6.19 -20.11 12.95
CA ASP A 63 -6.12 -19.03 11.97
C ASP A 63 -7.41 -18.86 11.15
N LYS A 64 -8.40 -19.75 11.28
CA LYS A 64 -9.59 -19.79 10.41
C LYS A 64 -10.87 -19.39 11.12
N ILE A 65 -11.71 -18.66 10.39
CA ILE A 65 -13.10 -18.38 10.77
C ILE A 65 -13.90 -19.68 10.59
N VAL A 66 -14.53 -20.15 11.66
CA VAL A 66 -15.34 -21.39 11.66
C VAL A 66 -16.84 -21.13 11.81
N TYR A 67 -17.23 -19.92 12.21
CA TYR A 67 -18.63 -19.53 12.33
C TYR A 67 -18.80 -18.02 12.16
N VAL A 68 -19.85 -17.61 11.44
CA VAL A 68 -20.31 -16.21 11.30
C VAL A 68 -21.82 -16.21 11.42
N GLY A 69 -22.37 -15.57 12.46
CA GLY A 69 -23.81 -15.63 12.70
C GLY A 69 -24.24 -14.91 13.97
N ASP A 70 -25.18 -15.51 14.70
CA ASP A 70 -25.68 -14.98 15.94
C ASP A 70 -24.83 -15.38 17.17
N GLY A 71 -25.04 -14.69 18.29
CA GLY A 71 -24.32 -14.97 19.53
C GLY A 71 -24.59 -16.37 20.10
N HIS A 72 -25.79 -16.91 19.89
CA HIS A 72 -26.13 -18.22 20.45
C HIS A 72 -25.29 -19.33 19.81
N GLY A 73 -25.27 -19.41 18.48
CA GLY A 73 -24.49 -20.42 17.76
C GLY A 73 -22.97 -20.27 17.96
N ALA A 74 -22.47 -19.04 18.12
CA ALA A 74 -21.05 -18.83 18.44
C ALA A 74 -20.69 -19.34 19.84
N LEU A 75 -21.58 -19.16 20.83
CA LEU A 75 -21.34 -19.60 22.20
C LEU A 75 -21.38 -21.13 22.36
N GLU A 76 -22.05 -21.86 21.46
CA GLU A 76 -22.00 -23.33 21.43
C GLU A 76 -20.59 -23.87 21.11
N LEU A 77 -19.73 -23.05 20.49
CA LEU A 77 -18.36 -23.40 20.12
C LEU A 77 -17.35 -23.06 21.23
N VAL A 78 -17.81 -22.56 22.38
CA VAL A 78 -16.96 -22.19 23.52
C VAL A 78 -16.58 -23.43 24.32
N GLY A 79 -15.28 -23.62 24.51
CA GLY A 79 -14.69 -24.61 25.40
C GLY A 79 -13.84 -23.99 26.52
N PRO A 80 -13.23 -24.82 27.38
CA PRO A 80 -12.50 -24.35 28.56
C PRO A 80 -11.33 -23.40 28.29
N ASN A 81 -10.74 -23.46 27.09
CA ASN A 81 -9.60 -22.63 26.68
C ASN A 81 -9.97 -21.56 25.64
N THR A 82 -11.26 -21.43 25.30
CA THR A 82 -11.71 -20.45 24.32
C THR A 82 -11.62 -19.05 24.93
N ARG A 83 -10.97 -18.13 24.22
CA ARG A 83 -11.03 -16.72 24.57
C ARG A 83 -12.36 -16.15 24.12
N VAL A 84 -13.21 -15.79 25.06
CA VAL A 84 -14.49 -15.12 24.79
C VAL A 84 -14.29 -13.61 24.94
N VAL A 85 -14.63 -12.86 23.90
CA VAL A 85 -14.50 -11.41 23.83
C VAL A 85 -15.89 -10.80 23.60
N ASP A 86 -16.37 -10.04 24.58
CA ASP A 86 -17.58 -9.24 24.43
C ASP A 86 -17.23 -7.91 23.75
N LEU A 87 -17.78 -7.70 22.56
CA LEU A 87 -17.61 -6.47 21.80
C LEU A 87 -18.36 -5.29 22.45
N ALA A 88 -19.33 -5.55 23.33
CA ALA A 88 -20.10 -4.52 24.02
C ALA A 88 -20.65 -3.43 23.08
N GLY A 89 -21.25 -3.86 21.96
CA GLY A 89 -21.81 -2.99 20.93
C GLY A 89 -20.83 -2.41 19.91
N LYS A 90 -19.51 -2.59 20.10
CA LYS A 90 -18.46 -2.15 19.16
C LYS A 90 -18.56 -2.84 17.81
N MET A 91 -17.84 -2.30 16.82
CA MET A 91 -17.83 -2.84 15.47
C MET A 91 -16.64 -3.77 15.24
N LEU A 92 -16.88 -4.89 14.57
CA LEU A 92 -15.86 -5.79 14.06
C LEU A 92 -16.01 -5.89 12.54
N MET A 93 -14.92 -5.87 11.80
CA MET A 93 -14.91 -6.01 10.34
C MET A 93 -13.60 -6.67 9.84
N PRO A 94 -13.48 -7.07 8.56
CA PRO A 94 -12.18 -7.48 8.02
C PRO A 94 -11.12 -6.40 8.24
N GLY A 95 -9.87 -6.82 8.44
CA GLY A 95 -8.74 -5.91 8.46
C GLY A 95 -8.61 -5.17 7.14
N PHE A 96 -8.16 -3.92 7.21
CA PHE A 96 -7.90 -3.13 6.01
C PHE A 96 -6.72 -3.73 5.23
N GLN A 97 -6.75 -3.54 3.92
CA GLN A 97 -5.70 -3.93 2.99
C GLN A 97 -5.32 -2.75 2.13
N ASP A 98 -4.06 -2.36 2.25
CA ASP A 98 -3.49 -1.23 1.53
C ASP A 98 -2.96 -1.67 0.16
N ALA A 99 -3.59 -1.23 -0.93
CA ALA A 99 -3.22 -1.61 -2.29
C ALA A 99 -1.98 -0.87 -2.83
N HIS A 100 -1.41 0.09 -2.09
CA HIS A 100 -0.22 0.81 -2.50
C HIS A 100 0.41 1.51 -1.29
N VAL A 101 1.56 1.02 -0.84
CA VAL A 101 2.29 1.57 0.30
C VAL A 101 3.78 1.28 0.21
N HIS A 102 4.60 1.96 1.01
CA HIS A 102 6.06 1.81 1.07
C HIS A 102 6.54 1.57 2.52
N PRO A 103 6.23 0.42 3.16
CA PRO A 103 6.36 0.27 4.61
C PRO A 103 7.80 0.42 5.14
N ILE A 104 8.78 -0.11 4.40
CA ILE A 104 10.17 0.02 4.82
C ILE A 104 10.70 1.43 4.54
N GLU A 105 10.34 2.03 3.40
CA GLU A 105 10.75 3.41 3.09
C GLU A 105 10.19 4.38 4.12
N ALA A 106 8.92 4.20 4.48
CA ALA A 106 8.28 4.94 5.54
C ALA A 106 9.04 4.79 6.86
N GLY A 107 9.36 3.55 7.26
CA GLY A 107 10.18 3.31 8.44
C GLY A 107 11.52 4.04 8.41
N MET A 108 12.21 4.04 7.26
CA MET A 108 13.46 4.78 7.10
C MET A 108 13.26 6.29 7.22
N ALA A 109 12.23 6.84 6.58
CA ALA A 109 11.93 8.28 6.60
C ALA A 109 11.53 8.78 8.00
N TYR A 110 10.77 7.97 8.75
CA TYR A 110 10.32 8.33 10.10
C TYR A 110 11.38 8.08 11.19
N LEU A 111 12.22 7.05 11.05
CA LEU A 111 13.32 6.77 11.99
C LEU A 111 14.58 7.60 11.73
N GLY A 112 14.73 8.13 10.51
CA GLY A 112 15.74 9.13 10.19
C GLY A 112 15.42 10.51 10.77
N CYS A 113 15.96 11.56 10.16
CA CYS A 113 15.58 12.92 10.47
C CYS A 113 14.21 13.25 9.87
N SER A 114 13.15 12.85 10.57
CA SER A 114 11.77 12.98 10.12
C SER A 114 11.26 14.41 10.25
N LEU A 115 10.90 15.00 9.11
CA LEU A 115 10.22 16.30 9.00
C LEU A 115 8.69 16.15 8.96
N HIS A 116 8.16 14.93 9.05
CA HIS A 116 6.71 14.69 9.12
C HIS A 116 6.09 15.42 10.31
N GLY A 117 4.89 15.98 10.11
CA GLY A 117 4.14 16.71 11.14
C GLY A 117 4.60 18.14 11.38
N ALA A 118 5.78 18.55 10.90
CA ALA A 118 6.20 19.95 10.94
C ALA A 118 5.50 20.74 9.81
N THR A 119 5.01 21.93 10.18
CA THR A 119 4.08 22.74 9.37
C THR A 119 4.69 24.07 8.92
N SER A 120 5.98 24.28 9.20
CA SER A 120 6.69 25.49 8.78
C SER A 120 8.18 25.25 8.60
N ILE A 121 8.82 26.10 7.80
CA ILE A 121 10.28 26.08 7.59
C ILE A 121 11.03 26.25 8.92
N THR A 122 10.53 27.08 9.83
CA THR A 122 11.14 27.25 11.16
C THR A 122 11.13 25.96 11.96
N GLU A 123 10.04 25.19 11.89
CA GLU A 123 9.98 23.87 12.54
C GLU A 123 10.94 22.88 11.88
N TYR A 124 11.05 22.85 10.55
CA TYR A 124 12.03 22.01 9.86
C TYR A 124 13.46 22.30 10.33
N LEU A 125 13.86 23.57 10.39
CA LEU A 125 15.20 23.94 10.86
C LEU A 125 15.46 23.48 12.30
N LYS A 126 14.46 23.58 13.18
CA LYS A 126 14.57 23.11 14.57
C LYS A 126 14.71 21.59 14.67
N VAL A 127 14.00 20.85 13.83
CA VAL A 127 14.13 19.38 13.74
C VAL A 127 15.54 19.03 13.27
N LEU A 128 16.03 19.69 12.21
CA LEU A 128 17.39 19.47 11.69
C LEU A 128 18.47 19.73 12.74
N GLU A 129 18.41 20.84 13.47
CA GLU A 129 19.33 21.12 14.60
C GLU A 129 19.29 20.03 15.69
N THR A 130 18.13 19.41 15.89
CA THR A 130 17.97 18.33 16.86
C THR A 130 18.58 17.03 16.34
N CYS A 131 18.32 16.67 15.08
CA CYS A 131 18.93 15.51 14.43
C CYS A 131 20.47 15.60 14.43
N ASP A 132 21.00 16.77 14.06
CA ASP A 132 22.44 17.05 13.99
C ASP A 132 23.12 16.76 15.35
N ARG A 133 22.51 17.20 16.45
CA ARG A 133 23.04 17.00 17.81
C ARG A 133 22.83 15.58 18.36
N SER A 134 21.75 14.92 17.98
CA SER A 134 21.42 13.57 18.49
C SER A 134 22.33 12.48 17.93
N PHE A 135 22.92 12.68 16.75
CA PHE A 135 23.77 11.70 16.08
C PHE A 135 25.13 12.29 15.68
N PRO A 136 25.98 12.71 16.64
CA PRO A 136 27.23 13.41 16.34
C PRO A 136 28.26 12.55 15.58
N GLU A 137 28.20 11.23 15.72
CA GLU A 137 29.09 10.27 15.05
C GLU A 137 28.64 9.95 13.60
N SER A 138 27.45 10.39 13.18
CA SER A 138 26.96 10.14 11.83
C SER A 138 27.67 11.04 10.81
N THR A 139 28.14 10.45 9.71
CA THR A 139 28.86 11.16 8.64
C THR A 139 27.94 11.98 7.73
N PHE A 140 26.63 11.72 7.75
CA PHE A 140 25.59 12.49 7.06
C PHE A 140 24.30 12.49 7.88
N VAL A 141 23.39 13.42 7.58
CA VAL A 141 22.02 13.45 8.08
C VAL A 141 21.10 13.00 6.96
N ASP A 142 20.30 11.98 7.23
CA ASP A 142 19.36 11.39 6.29
C ASP A 142 17.96 11.39 6.89
N GLY A 143 16.94 11.56 6.07
CA GLY A 143 15.56 11.69 6.51
C GLY A 143 14.64 12.20 5.42
N GLY A 144 13.51 12.77 5.80
CA GLY A 144 12.55 13.24 4.82
C GLY A 144 11.19 13.61 5.40
N GLY A 145 10.18 13.71 4.53
CA GLY A 145 8.82 14.06 4.91
C GLY A 145 8.50 15.55 4.84
N TRP A 146 9.36 16.35 4.19
CA TRP A 146 9.04 17.75 3.94
C TRP A 146 8.04 17.90 2.79
N THR A 147 7.16 18.89 2.86
CA THR A 147 6.09 19.09 1.89
C THR A 147 6.37 20.29 0.97
N MET A 148 5.97 20.19 -0.30
CA MET A 148 6.22 21.20 -1.33
C MET A 148 5.49 22.52 -1.04
N ASP A 149 4.29 22.46 -0.44
CA ASP A 149 3.42 23.61 -0.18
C ASP A 149 4.01 24.64 0.80
N LEU A 150 5.06 24.27 1.55
CA LEU A 150 5.79 25.21 2.42
C LEU A 150 6.85 26.03 1.67
N PHE A 151 7.16 25.69 0.42
CA PHE A 151 8.17 26.33 -0.38
C PHE A 151 7.56 27.05 -1.59
N PRO A 152 8.06 28.24 -1.95
CA PRO A 152 7.66 28.90 -3.20
C PRO A 152 7.86 27.98 -4.40
N ASN A 153 6.78 27.76 -5.17
CA ASN A 153 6.74 26.84 -6.32
C ASN A 153 7.12 25.38 -6.01
N GLY A 154 7.09 24.96 -4.75
CA GLY A 154 7.51 23.61 -4.35
C GLY A 154 9.02 23.38 -4.35
N LEU A 155 9.85 24.43 -4.41
CA LEU A 155 11.31 24.30 -4.54
C LEU A 155 12.05 24.79 -3.29
N PRO A 156 12.73 23.91 -2.53
CA PRO A 156 13.52 24.30 -1.38
C PRO A 156 14.89 24.89 -1.76
N ASP A 157 15.51 25.63 -0.83
CA ASP A 157 16.84 26.24 -0.99
C ASP A 157 17.84 25.65 0.02
N LYS A 158 18.99 25.18 -0.44
CA LYS A 158 20.08 24.65 0.42
C LYS A 158 20.56 25.63 1.47
N LYS A 159 20.47 26.94 1.22
CA LYS A 159 20.93 27.99 2.15
C LYS A 159 20.24 27.90 3.52
N LEU A 160 19.01 27.40 3.54
CA LEU A 160 18.26 27.15 4.77
C LEU A 160 18.93 26.05 5.61
N ILE A 161 19.31 24.92 5.00
CA ILE A 161 20.04 23.86 5.71
C ILE A 161 21.46 24.32 6.06
N ASP A 162 22.16 24.99 5.14
CA ASP A 162 23.52 25.50 5.38
C ASP A 162 23.57 26.44 6.60
N SER A 163 22.46 27.12 6.93
CA SER A 163 22.38 28.01 8.10
C SER A 163 22.40 27.28 9.44
N VAL A 164 22.05 25.99 9.47
CA VAL A 164 21.97 25.16 10.70
C VAL A 164 22.96 23.99 10.69
N ILE A 165 23.25 23.41 9.52
CA ILE A 165 24.15 22.26 9.32
C ILE A 165 25.03 22.54 8.08
N PRO A 166 26.09 23.37 8.19
CA PRO A 166 26.91 23.75 7.03
C PRO A 166 27.95 22.71 6.60
N ALA A 167 28.44 21.88 7.52
CA ALA A 167 29.63 21.06 7.30
C ALA A 167 29.32 19.58 7.01
N ARG A 168 28.18 19.09 7.47
CA ARG A 168 27.78 17.68 7.33
C ARG A 168 26.79 17.54 6.16
N PRO A 169 26.97 16.58 5.24
CA PRO A 169 25.99 16.32 4.19
C PRO A 169 24.60 16.06 4.78
N VAL A 170 23.59 16.75 4.25
CA VAL A 170 22.18 16.56 4.61
C VAL A 170 21.41 16.16 3.36
N ILE A 171 20.66 15.06 3.45
CA ILE A 171 19.85 14.50 2.37
C ILE A 171 18.44 14.29 2.91
N LEU A 172 17.47 15.02 2.38
CA LEU A 172 16.08 14.98 2.86
C LEU A 172 15.14 14.69 1.70
N LYS A 173 14.50 13.53 1.71
CA LYS A 173 13.51 13.18 0.70
C LYS A 173 12.19 13.91 0.94
N SER A 174 11.59 14.48 -0.10
CA SER A 174 10.26 15.09 -0.01
C SER A 174 9.22 14.05 0.36
N ALA A 175 8.10 14.50 0.93
CA ALA A 175 6.94 13.64 1.18
C ALA A 175 6.46 12.97 -0.10
N THR A 176 6.44 13.67 -1.24
CA THR A 176 6.04 13.09 -2.54
C THR A 176 6.97 11.97 -3.03
N GLY A 177 8.20 11.90 -2.52
CA GLY A 177 9.22 10.99 -3.00
C GLY A 177 9.87 11.36 -4.34
N HIS A 178 9.44 12.44 -5.01
CA HIS A 178 9.94 12.88 -6.32
C HIS A 178 11.03 13.96 -6.25
N GLN A 179 11.46 14.34 -5.04
CA GLN A 179 12.48 15.37 -4.83
C GLN A 179 13.38 15.07 -3.64
N LEU A 180 14.64 15.53 -3.74
CA LEU A 180 15.55 15.72 -2.60
C LEU A 180 15.76 17.20 -2.30
N TRP A 181 15.85 17.51 -1.01
CA TRP A 181 16.40 18.76 -0.49
C TRP A 181 17.74 18.47 0.18
N VAL A 182 18.80 19.06 -0.35
CA VAL A 182 20.17 18.80 0.07
C VAL A 182 20.91 20.10 0.38
N ASN A 183 21.91 20.02 1.25
CA ASN A 183 22.77 21.15 1.58
C ASN A 183 24.01 21.24 0.67
N SER A 184 24.83 22.29 0.84
CA SER A 184 26.05 22.46 0.04
C SER A 184 27.05 21.30 0.22
N ALA A 185 27.19 20.77 1.44
CA ALA A 185 28.09 19.64 1.71
C ALA A 185 27.67 18.35 1.01
N ALA A 186 26.36 18.09 0.85
CA ALA A 186 25.85 16.94 0.11
C ALA A 186 26.06 17.06 -1.41
N LEU A 187 25.93 18.28 -1.96
CA LEU A 187 26.27 18.52 -3.37
C LEU A 187 27.77 18.30 -3.63
N GLU A 188 28.64 18.79 -2.74
CA GLU A 188 30.09 18.56 -2.83
C GLU A 188 30.44 17.07 -2.73
N MET A 189 29.81 16.34 -1.80
CA MET A 189 29.96 14.89 -1.67
C MET A 189 29.60 14.13 -2.96
N ALA A 190 28.58 14.60 -3.68
CA ALA A 190 28.13 14.05 -4.95
C ALA A 190 28.91 14.58 -6.18
N GLY A 191 29.82 15.54 -5.99
CA GLY A 191 30.53 16.21 -7.08
C GLY A 191 29.63 17.07 -7.97
N ILE A 192 28.50 17.56 -7.46
CA ILE A 192 27.55 18.40 -8.20
C ILE A 192 27.91 19.88 -8.04
N ASP A 193 28.08 20.56 -9.17
CA ASP A 193 28.47 21.96 -9.25
C ASP A 193 27.73 22.72 -10.39
N ALA A 194 28.21 23.92 -10.74
CA ALA A 194 27.60 24.74 -11.78
C ALA A 194 27.81 24.21 -13.22
N GLU A 195 28.76 23.30 -13.42
CA GLU A 195 29.03 22.69 -14.73
C GLU A 195 28.28 21.34 -14.90
N SER A 196 27.66 20.86 -13.82
CA SER A 196 26.87 19.63 -13.83
C SER A 196 25.64 19.77 -14.71
N ALA A 197 25.50 18.88 -15.69
CA ALA A 197 24.33 18.81 -16.56
C ALA A 197 23.17 18.08 -15.86
N ASP A 198 21.95 18.36 -16.30
CA ASP A 198 20.78 17.59 -15.88
C ASP A 198 20.88 16.15 -16.44
N PRO A 199 20.63 15.11 -15.62
CA PRO A 199 20.59 13.75 -16.12
C PRO A 199 19.33 13.54 -16.97
N PRO A 200 19.29 12.51 -17.84
CA PRO A 200 18.08 12.19 -18.59
C PRO A 200 16.86 12.03 -17.67
N ARG A 201 15.77 12.74 -17.99
CA ARG A 201 14.48 12.68 -17.26
C ARG A 201 14.56 13.06 -15.77
N GLY A 202 15.60 13.81 -15.38
CA GLY A 202 15.74 14.38 -14.05
C GLY A 202 16.27 15.80 -14.15
N ARG A 203 16.13 16.58 -13.07
CA ARG A 203 16.53 17.99 -13.08
C ARG A 203 17.28 18.37 -11.82
N ILE A 204 18.39 19.09 -11.99
CA ILE A 204 19.08 19.77 -10.88
C ILE A 204 18.56 21.20 -10.88
N ASP A 205 17.80 21.59 -9.86
CA ASP A 205 17.26 22.95 -9.81
C ASP A 205 18.37 23.96 -9.53
N ARG A 206 18.28 25.12 -10.18
CA ARG A 206 19.30 26.18 -10.14
C ARG A 206 18.65 27.51 -9.82
N TYR A 207 19.43 28.45 -9.29
CA TYR A 207 18.91 29.79 -9.05
C TYR A 207 18.54 30.50 -10.36
N PRO A 208 17.49 31.33 -10.38
CA PRO A 208 17.09 32.07 -11.59
C PRO A 208 18.25 32.85 -12.21
N GLY A 209 18.48 32.64 -13.52
CA GLY A 209 19.54 33.31 -14.28
C GLY A 209 20.97 32.86 -13.94
N SER A 210 21.13 31.71 -13.27
CA SER A 210 22.42 31.19 -12.83
C SER A 210 22.52 29.68 -13.09
N ASN A 211 23.76 29.18 -13.22
CA ASN A 211 24.02 27.75 -13.28
C ASN A 211 24.21 27.12 -11.88
N VAL A 212 24.21 27.91 -10.82
CA VAL A 212 24.48 27.42 -9.45
C VAL A 212 23.31 26.57 -8.94
N PRO A 213 23.54 25.29 -8.57
CA PRO A 213 22.51 24.42 -8.00
C PRO A 213 21.89 25.02 -6.73
N SER A 214 20.57 24.98 -6.61
CA SER A 214 19.83 25.48 -5.44
C SER A 214 19.80 24.48 -4.29
N GLY A 215 20.09 23.20 -4.56
CA GLY A 215 19.97 22.09 -3.60
C GLY A 215 18.63 21.38 -3.63
N SER A 216 17.83 21.57 -4.69
CA SER A 216 16.71 20.68 -5.00
C SER A 216 17.05 19.83 -6.23
N LEU A 217 16.77 18.52 -6.14
CA LEU A 217 16.97 17.55 -7.22
C LEU A 217 15.66 16.83 -7.48
N GLN A 218 15.28 16.70 -8.74
CA GLN A 218 13.95 16.26 -9.18
C GLN A 218 14.04 14.93 -9.93
N GLU A 219 13.14 14.02 -9.59
CA GLU A 219 13.04 12.66 -10.12
C GLU A 219 14.27 11.78 -9.85
N ASN A 220 14.06 10.46 -9.93
CA ASN A 220 15.06 9.47 -9.48
C ASN A 220 16.43 9.67 -10.13
N SER A 221 16.52 10.00 -11.42
CA SER A 221 17.82 10.12 -12.10
C SER A 221 18.68 11.28 -11.57
N ALA A 222 18.08 12.38 -11.09
CA ALA A 222 18.82 13.44 -10.42
C ALA A 222 19.05 13.12 -8.94
N MET A 223 18.04 12.59 -8.25
CA MET A 223 18.15 12.22 -6.83
C MET A 223 19.26 11.17 -6.60
N ASN A 224 19.39 10.21 -7.50
CA ASN A 224 20.41 9.16 -7.45
C ASN A 224 21.84 9.68 -7.51
N LEU A 225 22.09 10.85 -8.13
CA LEU A 225 23.42 11.46 -8.13
C LEU A 225 23.94 11.72 -6.70
N VAL A 226 23.04 12.04 -5.77
CA VAL A 226 23.38 12.25 -4.35
C VAL A 226 23.23 10.96 -3.55
N LEU A 227 22.20 10.17 -3.80
CA LEU A 227 21.93 8.94 -3.03
C LEU A 227 22.99 7.86 -3.25
N ASP A 228 23.60 7.80 -4.43
CA ASP A 228 24.69 6.86 -4.70
C ASP A 228 26.03 7.25 -4.08
N ALA A 229 26.16 8.51 -3.63
CA ALA A 229 27.34 8.99 -2.93
C ALA A 229 27.33 8.67 -1.43
N ARG A 230 26.20 8.21 -0.86
CA ARG A 230 26.10 7.78 0.54
C ARG A 230 26.25 6.26 0.70
N PRO A 231 26.69 5.76 1.88
CA PRO A 231 26.63 4.34 2.20
C PRO A 231 25.20 3.77 2.12
N PRO A 232 25.05 2.48 1.77
CA PRO A 232 23.77 1.80 1.84
C PRO A 232 23.31 1.63 3.29
N TYR A 233 22.00 1.46 3.48
CA TYR A 233 21.45 1.14 4.80
C TYR A 233 21.92 -0.23 5.29
N SER A 234 22.18 -0.34 6.60
CA SER A 234 22.51 -1.62 7.23
C SER A 234 21.29 -2.51 7.39
N GLU A 235 21.51 -3.82 7.57
CA GLU A 235 20.41 -4.77 7.83
C GLU A 235 19.63 -4.43 9.10
N GLU A 236 20.29 -3.87 10.12
CA GLU A 236 19.65 -3.42 11.36
C GLU A 236 18.73 -2.22 11.12
N GLN A 237 19.17 -1.23 10.33
CA GLN A 237 18.35 -0.07 9.97
C GLN A 237 17.10 -0.52 9.20
N MET A 238 17.29 -1.41 8.22
CA MET A 238 16.22 -2.00 7.42
C MET A 238 15.21 -2.78 8.27
N THR A 239 15.70 -3.58 9.22
CA THR A 239 14.88 -4.33 10.17
C THR A 239 14.08 -3.40 11.07
N ALA A 240 14.73 -2.38 11.64
CA ALA A 240 14.07 -1.40 12.49
C ALA A 240 12.97 -0.62 11.73
N ALA A 241 13.27 -0.22 10.49
CA ALA A 241 12.32 0.45 9.62
C ALA A 241 11.09 -0.42 9.32
N LEU A 242 11.28 -1.70 8.96
CA LEU A 242 10.13 -2.59 8.73
C LEU A 242 9.32 -2.83 10.01
N GLN A 243 9.98 -3.02 11.16
CA GLN A 243 9.33 -3.20 12.45
C GLN A 243 8.46 -1.99 12.83
N PHE A 244 8.99 -0.79 12.62
CA PHE A 244 8.24 0.44 12.78
C PHE A 244 7.08 0.52 11.79
N GLY A 245 7.35 0.25 10.51
CA GLY A 245 6.38 0.27 9.42
C GLY A 245 5.16 -0.61 9.68
N GLN A 246 5.40 -1.87 10.03
CA GLN A 246 4.32 -2.80 10.34
C GLN A 246 3.56 -2.41 11.60
N PHE A 247 4.23 -1.91 12.64
CA PHE A 247 3.55 -1.48 13.86
C PHE A 247 2.62 -0.29 13.57
N TYR A 248 3.10 0.67 12.78
CA TYR A 248 2.32 1.83 12.36
C TYR A 248 1.08 1.43 11.54
N LEU A 249 1.20 0.47 10.65
CA LEU A 249 0.06 0.02 9.84
C LEU A 249 -0.92 -0.83 10.67
N ASN A 250 -0.41 -1.70 11.54
CA ASN A 250 -1.23 -2.53 12.42
C ASN A 250 -2.08 -1.71 13.40
N GLN A 251 -1.58 -0.57 13.90
CA GLN A 251 -2.39 0.33 14.77
C GLN A 251 -3.56 0.99 14.05
N TYR A 252 -3.53 1.06 12.71
CA TYR A 252 -4.64 1.53 11.89
C TYR A 252 -5.45 0.37 11.29
N GLY A 253 -5.21 -0.86 11.74
CA GLY A 253 -6.00 -2.01 11.34
C GLY A 253 -5.65 -2.58 9.97
N VAL A 254 -4.50 -2.20 9.41
CA VAL A 254 -4.02 -2.73 8.13
C VAL A 254 -3.38 -4.09 8.38
N THR A 255 -3.89 -5.13 7.72
CA THR A 255 -3.40 -6.52 7.87
C THR A 255 -2.64 -7.02 6.65
N SER A 256 -2.93 -6.45 5.48
CA SER A 256 -2.25 -6.77 4.22
C SER A 256 -1.84 -5.51 3.49
N VAL A 257 -0.74 -5.59 2.76
CA VAL A 257 -0.17 -4.47 1.99
C VAL A 257 0.30 -4.94 0.63
N GLN A 258 0.23 -4.06 -0.35
CA GLN A 258 1.02 -4.17 -1.57
C GLN A 258 2.19 -3.18 -1.48
N ASP A 259 3.39 -3.67 -1.15
CA ASP A 259 4.60 -2.85 -1.16
C ASP A 259 4.95 -2.52 -2.61
N ALA A 260 4.73 -1.26 -2.97
CA ALA A 260 4.88 -0.76 -4.33
C ALA A 260 6.36 -0.47 -4.70
N LEU A 261 7.32 -0.80 -3.83
CA LEU A 261 8.73 -0.45 -4.01
C LEU A 261 9.71 -1.59 -3.65
N LEU A 262 9.41 -2.82 -4.10
CA LEU A 262 10.33 -3.94 -3.90
C LEU A 262 11.50 -3.88 -4.90
N LYS A 263 12.50 -3.02 -4.64
CA LYS A 263 13.69 -2.95 -5.49
C LYS A 263 14.57 -4.19 -5.36
N LEU A 264 15.30 -4.48 -6.45
CA LEU A 264 16.28 -5.56 -6.53
C LEU A 264 17.73 -5.06 -6.41
N ASP A 265 17.93 -3.75 -6.52
CA ASP A 265 19.21 -3.04 -6.39
C ASP A 265 18.97 -1.60 -5.88
N GLY A 266 20.07 -0.90 -5.59
CA GLY A 266 20.09 0.55 -5.40
C GLY A 266 20.29 1.03 -3.96
N ASN A 267 20.82 2.25 -3.85
CA ASN A 267 21.02 2.96 -2.58
C ASN A 267 19.81 3.82 -2.18
N GLU A 268 19.02 4.30 -3.15
CA GLU A 268 17.95 5.30 -2.95
C GLU A 268 16.82 4.86 -2.03
N ALA A 269 16.24 3.68 -2.27
CA ALA A 269 15.13 3.19 -1.45
C ALA A 269 15.71 2.15 -0.51
N TYR A 270 15.93 0.93 -0.97
CA TYR A 270 16.57 -0.18 -0.26
C TYR A 270 16.32 -1.47 -1.05
N VAL A 271 16.92 -2.60 -0.66
CA VAL A 271 16.53 -3.93 -1.17
C VAL A 271 15.68 -4.66 -0.11
N GLY A 272 14.36 -4.64 -0.28
CA GLY A 272 13.43 -4.96 0.83
C GLY A 272 13.09 -6.43 1.00
N GLY A 273 13.17 -7.21 -0.09
CA GLY A 273 12.78 -8.63 -0.09
C GLY A 273 13.48 -9.47 0.98
N PRO A 274 14.83 -9.38 1.13
CA PRO A 274 15.54 -10.06 2.20
C PRO A 274 15.07 -9.69 3.61
N THR A 275 14.76 -8.41 3.86
CA THR A 275 14.26 -7.94 5.16
C THR A 275 12.91 -8.58 5.49
N TYR A 276 11.97 -8.61 4.54
CA TYR A 276 10.69 -9.30 4.74
C TYR A 276 10.87 -10.79 5.05
N MET A 277 11.71 -11.48 4.28
CA MET A 277 11.99 -12.91 4.51
C MET A 277 12.61 -13.16 5.90
N ALA A 278 13.56 -12.32 6.32
CA ALA A 278 14.21 -12.44 7.61
C ALA A 278 13.22 -12.25 8.79
N LEU A 279 12.34 -11.25 8.72
CA LEU A 279 11.31 -11.06 9.74
C LEU A 279 10.29 -12.21 9.75
N GLU A 280 9.95 -12.77 8.59
CA GLU A 280 9.07 -13.94 8.51
C GLU A 280 9.70 -15.20 9.11
N GLU A 281 10.95 -15.50 8.77
CA GLU A 281 11.72 -16.62 9.32
C GLU A 281 11.88 -16.47 10.85
N GLY A 282 12.09 -15.25 11.32
CA GLY A 282 12.12 -14.92 12.75
C GLY A 282 10.75 -14.88 13.45
N GLY A 283 9.65 -15.08 12.73
CA GLY A 283 8.29 -15.07 13.30
C GLY A 283 7.78 -13.69 13.73
N SER A 284 8.40 -12.61 13.24
CA SER A 284 8.10 -11.23 13.63
C SER A 284 7.46 -10.38 12.52
N LEU A 285 7.31 -10.93 11.31
CA LEU A 285 6.55 -10.28 10.24
C LEU A 285 5.05 -10.31 10.54
N THR A 286 4.47 -9.14 10.77
CA THR A 286 3.06 -8.95 11.17
C THR A 286 2.25 -8.26 10.08
N LEU A 287 2.54 -8.56 8.82
CA LEU A 287 1.77 -8.14 7.65
C LEU A 287 1.73 -9.28 6.61
N LYS A 288 0.69 -9.34 5.79
CA LYS A 288 0.72 -10.08 4.52
C LYS A 288 1.13 -9.13 3.40
N VAL A 289 2.20 -9.46 2.68
CA VAL A 289 2.89 -8.54 1.77
C VAL A 289 2.81 -9.08 0.35
N SER A 290 2.19 -8.32 -0.54
CA SER A 290 2.32 -8.47 -1.98
C SER A 290 3.40 -7.51 -2.47
N GLY A 291 4.52 -8.04 -2.95
CA GLY A 291 5.63 -7.21 -3.44
C GLY A 291 5.47 -6.83 -4.90
N ALA A 292 5.58 -5.55 -5.23
CA ALA A 292 5.73 -5.08 -6.60
C ALA A 292 7.21 -4.82 -6.89
N ILE A 293 7.81 -5.70 -7.70
CA ILE A 293 9.21 -5.61 -8.10
C ILE A 293 9.38 -4.38 -9.00
N VAL A 294 10.28 -3.48 -8.64
CA VAL A 294 10.50 -2.24 -9.40
C VAL A 294 11.14 -2.55 -10.75
N TRP A 295 10.55 -2.02 -11.82
CA TRP A 295 11.18 -1.95 -13.13
C TRP A 295 12.16 -0.78 -13.18
N ASN A 296 13.42 -1.06 -13.51
CA ASN A 296 14.41 -0.01 -13.70
C ASN A 296 14.26 0.60 -15.11
N THR A 297 13.95 1.90 -15.18
CA THR A 297 13.67 2.64 -16.41
C THR A 297 14.92 3.01 -17.22
N ASP A 298 16.12 2.71 -16.71
CA ASP A 298 17.39 2.82 -17.43
C ASP A 298 17.80 1.51 -18.13
N LEU A 299 17.09 0.41 -17.83
CA LEU A 299 17.31 -0.90 -18.41
C LEU A 299 16.16 -1.29 -19.37
N GLY A 300 16.45 -2.20 -20.29
CA GLY A 300 15.48 -2.77 -21.23
C GLY A 300 14.93 -4.12 -20.77
N VAL A 301 14.42 -4.88 -21.74
CA VAL A 301 13.78 -6.20 -21.54
C VAL A 301 14.71 -7.29 -21.01
N GLU A 302 16.03 -7.08 -21.06
CA GLU A 302 17.03 -7.99 -20.50
C GLU A 302 16.87 -8.19 -18.98
N GLN A 303 16.32 -7.20 -18.26
CA GLN A 303 16.09 -7.28 -16.82
C GLN A 303 14.96 -8.27 -16.44
N ILE A 304 14.13 -8.72 -17.39
CA ILE A 304 13.05 -9.67 -17.09
C ILE A 304 13.57 -10.95 -16.44
N SER A 305 14.76 -11.42 -16.85
CA SER A 305 15.40 -12.62 -16.29
C SER A 305 15.62 -12.53 -14.78
N ARG A 306 16.18 -11.40 -14.29
CA ARG A 306 16.39 -11.17 -12.84
C ARG A 306 15.07 -10.94 -12.10
N ILE A 307 14.06 -10.35 -12.73
CA ILE A 307 12.72 -10.18 -12.14
C ILE A 307 12.05 -11.54 -11.92
N LEU A 308 12.17 -12.48 -12.88
CA LEU A 308 11.68 -13.85 -12.72
C LEU A 308 12.37 -14.57 -11.55
N VAL A 309 13.70 -14.46 -11.44
CA VAL A 309 14.45 -15.02 -10.32
C VAL A 309 13.99 -14.42 -8.99
N ALA A 310 13.75 -13.11 -8.95
CA ALA A 310 13.25 -12.44 -7.76
C ALA A 310 11.83 -12.88 -7.38
N ARG A 311 10.92 -13.05 -8.34
CA ARG A 311 9.57 -13.59 -8.09
C ARG A 311 9.63 -14.96 -7.41
N GLU A 312 10.46 -15.87 -7.91
CA GLU A 312 10.61 -17.21 -7.32
C GLU A 312 11.25 -17.14 -5.93
N ARG A 313 12.23 -16.26 -5.73
CA ARG A 313 12.89 -16.06 -4.43
C ARG A 313 11.95 -15.48 -3.38
N PHE A 314 11.17 -14.46 -3.74
CA PHE A 314 10.31 -13.71 -2.84
C PHE A 314 8.87 -14.26 -2.86
N ASN A 315 8.76 -15.55 -2.49
CA ASN A 315 7.52 -16.32 -2.54
C ASN A 315 7.38 -17.21 -1.28
N THR A 316 7.17 -16.59 -0.14
CA THR A 316 7.00 -17.25 1.18
C THR A 316 5.52 -17.28 1.59
N ARG A 317 5.19 -17.58 2.86
CA ARG A 317 3.79 -17.61 3.31
C ARG A 317 3.23 -16.19 3.42
N ARG A 318 4.02 -15.24 3.93
CA ARG A 318 3.59 -13.84 4.10
C ARG A 318 4.11 -12.88 3.02
N LEU A 319 5.11 -13.24 2.20
CA LEU A 319 5.59 -12.40 1.08
C LEU A 319 5.34 -13.07 -0.28
N LYS A 320 4.68 -12.35 -1.20
CA LYS A 320 4.45 -12.77 -2.59
C LYS A 320 4.81 -11.66 -3.59
N ALA A 321 5.93 -11.79 -4.30
CA ALA A 321 6.40 -10.78 -5.26
C ALA A 321 5.94 -11.04 -6.70
N ARG A 322 4.62 -11.05 -6.94
CA ARG A 322 4.01 -11.38 -8.25
C ARG A 322 3.70 -10.16 -9.14
N SER A 323 3.95 -8.97 -8.63
CA SER A 323 3.68 -7.71 -9.34
C SER A 323 4.98 -7.09 -9.84
N VAL A 324 4.93 -6.36 -10.94
CA VAL A 324 6.00 -5.46 -11.39
C VAL A 324 5.49 -4.03 -11.35
N LYS A 325 6.22 -3.15 -10.66
CA LYS A 325 5.92 -1.73 -10.58
C LYS A 325 6.59 -0.99 -11.74
N ILE A 326 5.79 -0.29 -12.53
CA ILE A 326 6.24 0.51 -13.68
C ILE A 326 6.04 1.99 -13.36
N TRP A 327 7.13 2.74 -13.23
CA TRP A 327 7.08 4.21 -13.16
C TRP A 327 7.00 4.78 -14.56
N LEU A 328 5.91 5.49 -14.87
CA LEU A 328 5.64 5.97 -16.22
C LEU A 328 5.75 7.48 -16.37
N ASP A 329 5.53 8.26 -15.33
CA ASP A 329 5.76 9.71 -15.28
C ASP A 329 6.14 10.18 -13.87
N GLY A 330 6.26 11.50 -13.69
CA GLY A 330 6.45 12.15 -12.38
C GLY A 330 5.15 12.75 -11.84
N VAL A 331 5.23 13.95 -11.27
CA VAL A 331 4.09 14.60 -10.60
C VAL A 331 3.67 15.92 -11.28
N LEU A 332 2.44 16.37 -11.05
CA LEU A 332 1.93 17.59 -11.67
C LEU A 332 2.65 18.83 -11.14
N GLU A 333 2.91 18.87 -9.83
CA GLU A 333 3.32 20.01 -9.02
C GLU A 333 4.65 20.65 -9.48
N VAL A 334 5.48 19.88 -10.20
CA VAL A 334 6.79 20.31 -10.72
C VAL A 334 6.98 20.02 -12.21
N HIS A 335 5.87 19.83 -12.93
CA HIS A 335 5.78 19.70 -14.39
C HIS A 335 6.44 18.44 -14.96
N THR A 336 6.48 17.34 -14.20
CA THR A 336 7.11 16.08 -14.63
C THR A 336 6.10 14.98 -14.97
N ALA A 337 4.83 15.10 -14.57
CA ALA A 337 3.76 14.24 -15.04
C ALA A 337 3.48 14.43 -16.54
N ALA A 338 3.14 13.35 -17.25
CA ALA A 338 2.96 13.39 -18.69
C ALA A 338 1.51 13.73 -19.06
N LEU A 339 1.32 14.82 -19.79
CA LEU A 339 0.02 15.35 -20.20
C LEU A 339 -0.25 15.20 -21.70
N ILE A 340 -1.52 15.04 -22.08
CA ILE A 340 -1.96 15.05 -23.48
C ILE A 340 -1.86 16.47 -24.05
N GLU A 341 -2.36 17.44 -23.29
CA GLU A 341 -2.33 18.87 -23.63
C GLU A 341 -1.28 19.59 -22.76
N PRO A 342 -0.61 20.64 -23.26
CA PRO A 342 0.41 21.36 -22.50
C PRO A 342 -0.06 21.85 -21.12
N TYR A 343 0.89 22.00 -20.20
CA TYR A 343 0.67 22.65 -18.92
C TYR A 343 0.19 24.09 -19.12
N SER A 344 -0.81 24.50 -18.34
CA SER A 344 -1.51 25.79 -18.49
C SER A 344 -0.72 26.98 -17.96
N ASP A 345 0.21 26.75 -17.02
CA ASP A 345 1.08 27.76 -16.43
C ASP A 345 2.44 27.88 -17.15
N LYS A 346 2.58 27.25 -18.34
CA LYS A 346 3.80 27.25 -19.14
C LYS A 346 3.52 27.69 -20.58
N GLU A 347 4.17 28.78 -20.99
CA GLU A 347 4.03 29.32 -22.36
C GLU A 347 4.88 28.55 -23.40
N ASP A 348 5.83 27.72 -22.95
CA ASP A 348 6.75 26.97 -23.82
C ASP A 348 6.13 25.70 -24.43
N GLY A 349 4.88 25.38 -24.09
CA GLY A 349 4.17 24.21 -24.59
C GLY A 349 4.58 22.89 -23.93
N THR A 350 5.26 22.91 -22.78
CA THR A 350 5.67 21.71 -22.05
C THR A 350 4.49 20.83 -21.69
N THR A 351 4.61 19.51 -21.93
CA THR A 351 3.61 18.48 -21.60
C THR A 351 4.12 17.49 -20.54
N GLY A 352 5.27 17.73 -19.93
CA GLY A 352 6.00 16.70 -19.19
C GLY A 352 6.49 15.58 -20.10
N GLU A 353 6.95 14.47 -19.52
CA GLU A 353 7.57 13.38 -20.29
C GLU A 353 7.24 12.00 -19.70
N LEU A 354 6.99 11.02 -20.57
CA LEU A 354 6.91 9.61 -20.16
C LEU A 354 8.31 9.08 -19.87
N LEU A 355 8.48 8.47 -18.70
CA LEU A 355 9.73 7.83 -18.31
C LEU A 355 10.07 6.63 -19.21
N ILE A 356 9.08 5.94 -19.77
CA ILE A 356 9.30 4.83 -20.71
C ILE A 356 8.68 5.20 -22.06
N PRO A 357 9.45 5.25 -23.17
CA PRO A 357 8.90 5.53 -24.48
C PRO A 357 7.79 4.53 -24.87
N PRO A 358 6.68 4.97 -25.50
CA PRO A 358 5.50 4.12 -25.74
C PRO A 358 5.80 2.78 -26.44
N LYS A 359 6.70 2.78 -27.43
CA LYS A 359 7.09 1.54 -28.12
C LYS A 359 7.77 0.54 -27.19
N MET A 360 8.65 1.03 -26.31
CA MET A 360 9.33 0.19 -25.31
C MET A 360 8.34 -0.26 -24.24
N LEU A 361 7.45 0.63 -23.79
CA LEU A 361 6.40 0.28 -22.83
C LEU A 361 5.56 -0.89 -23.35
N ASN A 362 5.04 -0.79 -24.59
CA ASN A 362 4.23 -1.84 -25.20
C ASN A 362 4.97 -3.19 -25.25
N GLU A 363 6.28 -3.18 -25.59
CA GLU A 363 7.09 -4.40 -25.61
C GLU A 363 7.28 -4.99 -24.20
N VAL A 364 7.61 -4.15 -23.21
CA VAL A 364 7.82 -4.56 -21.82
C VAL A 364 6.55 -5.15 -21.24
N ILE A 365 5.42 -4.45 -21.37
CA ILE A 365 4.13 -4.88 -20.83
C ILE A 365 3.67 -6.17 -21.48
N THR A 366 3.76 -6.29 -22.81
CA THR A 366 3.40 -7.53 -23.52
C THR A 366 4.22 -8.72 -23.02
N LYS A 367 5.52 -8.55 -22.76
CA LYS A 367 6.38 -9.64 -22.26
C LYS A 367 6.07 -10.00 -20.80
N LEU A 368 5.83 -9.02 -19.94
CA LEU A 368 5.52 -9.26 -18.52
C LEU A 368 4.13 -9.91 -18.35
N ASP A 369 3.13 -9.44 -19.09
CA ASP A 369 1.80 -10.04 -19.14
C ASP A 369 1.83 -11.49 -19.65
N ALA A 370 2.64 -11.78 -20.68
CA ALA A 370 2.85 -13.14 -21.17
C ALA A 370 3.42 -14.08 -20.11
N LEU A 371 4.15 -13.55 -19.13
CA LEU A 371 4.77 -14.26 -18.00
C LEU A 371 3.92 -14.27 -16.72
N ASP A 372 2.66 -13.85 -16.81
CA ASP A 372 1.67 -13.83 -15.72
C ASP A 372 2.10 -12.92 -14.55
N PHE A 373 2.79 -11.82 -14.86
CA PHE A 373 2.98 -10.74 -13.89
C PHE A 373 1.76 -9.82 -13.86
N GLN A 374 1.37 -9.43 -12.64
CA GLN A 374 0.52 -8.27 -12.47
C GLN A 374 1.34 -7.01 -12.74
N ILE A 375 0.84 -6.12 -13.60
CA ILE A 375 1.45 -4.82 -13.81
C ILE A 375 0.78 -3.80 -12.89
N HIS A 376 1.60 -3.10 -12.13
CA HIS A 376 1.23 -1.98 -11.26
C HIS A 376 1.88 -0.71 -11.82
N PHE A 377 1.11 0.15 -12.48
CA PHE A 377 1.63 1.40 -13.02
C PHE A 377 1.60 2.51 -11.96
N HIS A 378 2.62 3.36 -11.91
CA HIS A 378 2.49 4.74 -11.44
C HIS A 378 2.19 5.61 -12.66
N ALA A 379 1.03 6.26 -12.66
CA ALA A 379 0.63 7.21 -13.69
C ALA A 379 -0.18 8.36 -13.06
N ILE A 380 0.34 9.57 -13.15
CA ILE A 380 -0.28 10.78 -12.61
C ILE A 380 -1.04 11.54 -13.69
N GLY A 381 -0.36 11.86 -14.79
CA GLY A 381 -0.91 12.64 -15.89
C GLY A 381 -1.77 11.82 -16.85
N ASP A 382 -2.67 12.48 -17.56
CA ASP A 382 -3.64 11.84 -18.45
C ASP A 382 -2.98 11.10 -19.63
N ALA A 383 -1.81 11.54 -20.11
CA ALA A 383 -1.06 10.81 -21.13
C ALA A 383 -0.42 9.53 -20.58
N ALA A 384 0.05 9.53 -19.34
CA ALA A 384 0.58 8.33 -18.70
C ALA A 384 -0.52 7.29 -18.44
N ILE A 385 -1.70 7.73 -18.00
CA ILE A 385 -2.87 6.85 -17.85
C ILE A 385 -3.23 6.22 -19.19
N ARG A 386 -3.35 7.03 -20.25
CA ARG A 386 -3.66 6.54 -21.60
C ARG A 386 -2.61 5.55 -22.11
N ALA A 387 -1.33 5.88 -21.98
CA ALA A 387 -0.25 5.00 -22.42
C ALA A 387 -0.23 3.66 -21.67
N SER A 388 -0.60 3.67 -20.38
CA SER A 388 -0.75 2.44 -19.59
C SER A 388 -1.89 1.56 -20.14
N LEU A 389 -3.06 2.15 -20.40
CA LEU A 389 -4.21 1.44 -20.96
C LEU A 389 -3.92 0.92 -22.37
N ASP A 390 -3.28 1.72 -23.22
CA ASP A 390 -2.86 1.32 -24.58
C ASP A 390 -1.91 0.11 -24.52
N ALA A 391 -0.94 0.11 -23.60
CA ALA A 391 0.00 -0.99 -23.45
C ALA A 391 -0.68 -2.30 -22.98
N ILE A 392 -1.66 -2.21 -22.07
CA ILE A 392 -2.46 -3.36 -21.64
C ILE A 392 -3.35 -3.87 -22.78
N GLU A 393 -4.01 -2.98 -23.52
CA GLU A 393 -4.85 -3.34 -24.66
C GLU A 393 -4.05 -4.11 -25.73
N ILE A 394 -2.83 -3.63 -26.04
CA ILE A 394 -1.91 -4.29 -26.96
C ILE A 394 -1.47 -5.66 -26.41
N ALA A 395 -1.11 -5.75 -25.14
CA ALA A 395 -0.73 -7.02 -24.51
C ALA A 395 -1.86 -8.04 -24.60
N ARG A 396 -3.10 -7.64 -24.30
CA ARG A 396 -4.29 -8.50 -24.43
C ARG A 396 -4.55 -8.93 -25.87
N ALA A 397 -4.37 -8.03 -26.85
CA ALA A 397 -4.52 -8.38 -28.25
C ALA A 397 -3.51 -9.44 -28.73
N ILE A 398 -2.31 -9.46 -28.14
CA ILE A 398 -1.23 -10.40 -28.50
C ILE A 398 -1.31 -11.71 -27.69
N ASN A 399 -1.49 -11.61 -26.36
CA ASN A 399 -1.41 -12.73 -25.43
C ASN A 399 -2.77 -13.35 -25.10
N GLY A 400 -3.86 -12.70 -25.49
CA GLY A 400 -5.21 -13.01 -25.04
C GLY A 400 -5.56 -12.37 -23.70
N GLU A 401 -6.82 -12.52 -23.28
CA GLU A 401 -7.26 -12.07 -21.96
C GLU A 401 -6.79 -13.02 -20.86
N LYS A 402 -6.17 -12.46 -19.83
CA LYS A 402 -5.64 -13.18 -18.67
C LYS A 402 -6.16 -12.57 -17.37
N ASP A 403 -6.25 -13.37 -16.31
CA ASP A 403 -6.56 -12.90 -14.95
C ASP A 403 -5.29 -12.36 -14.25
N ASN A 404 -4.60 -11.40 -14.87
CA ASN A 404 -3.38 -10.80 -14.31
C ASN A 404 -3.68 -9.60 -13.39
N ARG A 405 -4.95 -9.15 -13.33
CA ARG A 405 -5.48 -8.12 -12.41
C ARG A 405 -4.65 -6.84 -12.41
N HIS A 406 -4.26 -6.36 -13.59
CA HIS A 406 -3.45 -5.16 -13.75
C HIS A 406 -4.12 -3.94 -13.11
N HIS A 407 -3.32 -2.98 -12.64
CA HIS A 407 -3.84 -1.80 -11.98
C HIS A 407 -2.93 -0.59 -12.16
N ILE A 408 -3.53 0.60 -12.10
CA ILE A 408 -2.85 1.88 -12.27
C ILE A 408 -3.08 2.69 -11.00
N SER A 409 -1.99 3.12 -10.35
CA SER A 409 -2.03 3.92 -9.12
C SER A 409 -1.96 5.41 -9.36
N HIS A 410 -2.43 6.16 -8.37
CA HIS A 410 -2.52 7.62 -8.32
C HIS A 410 -3.61 8.16 -9.22
N ILE A 411 -3.45 7.99 -10.54
CA ILE A 411 -4.47 8.31 -11.55
C ILE A 411 -5.10 9.68 -11.25
N GLN A 412 -4.21 10.66 -11.04
CA GLN A 412 -4.58 11.96 -10.49
C GLN A 412 -5.41 12.76 -11.50
N LEU A 413 -4.91 12.94 -12.73
CA LEU A 413 -5.60 13.67 -13.79
C LEU A 413 -6.09 12.73 -14.89
N PHE A 414 -7.39 12.72 -15.14
CA PHE A 414 -7.98 11.91 -16.21
C PHE A 414 -8.31 12.70 -17.46
N ASN A 415 -8.16 12.04 -18.62
CA ASN A 415 -8.98 12.35 -19.78
C ASN A 415 -10.29 11.53 -19.68
N PRO A 416 -11.48 12.14 -19.82
CA PRO A 416 -12.76 11.45 -19.65
C PRO A 416 -12.96 10.27 -20.60
N ALA A 417 -12.34 10.32 -21.79
CA ALA A 417 -12.41 9.25 -22.78
C ALA A 417 -11.77 7.94 -22.30
N ASP A 418 -10.88 8.00 -21.32
CA ASP A 418 -10.18 6.84 -20.79
C ASP A 418 -10.91 6.17 -19.59
N ILE A 419 -11.95 6.80 -19.04
CA ILE A 419 -12.71 6.25 -17.88
C ILE A 419 -13.38 4.90 -18.20
N PRO A 420 -14.10 4.71 -19.32
CA PRO A 420 -14.73 3.42 -19.64
C PRO A 420 -13.70 2.29 -19.86
N ARG A 421 -12.49 2.65 -20.32
CA ARG A 421 -11.44 1.70 -20.67
C ARG A 421 -10.96 0.88 -19.49
N PHE A 422 -11.03 1.38 -18.26
CA PHE A 422 -10.69 0.59 -17.07
C PHE A 422 -11.57 -0.66 -16.93
N ALA A 423 -12.88 -0.52 -17.14
CA ALA A 423 -13.81 -1.65 -17.10
C ALA A 423 -13.62 -2.57 -18.32
N GLU A 424 -13.53 -2.00 -19.52
CA GLU A 424 -13.33 -2.75 -20.77
C GLU A 424 -12.03 -3.57 -20.75
N LEU A 425 -10.97 -2.99 -20.19
CA LEU A 425 -9.65 -3.61 -20.10
C LEU A 425 -9.46 -4.49 -18.85
N ASN A 426 -10.43 -4.54 -17.94
CA ASN A 426 -10.32 -5.19 -16.63
C ASN A 426 -9.07 -4.72 -15.86
N VAL A 427 -8.84 -3.41 -15.86
CA VAL A 427 -7.76 -2.73 -15.13
C VAL A 427 -8.36 -2.08 -13.89
N ALA A 428 -7.80 -2.36 -12.71
CA ALA A 428 -8.25 -1.74 -11.47
C ALA A 428 -7.73 -0.29 -11.35
N ALA A 429 -8.61 0.61 -10.93
CA ALA A 429 -8.29 1.98 -10.59
C ALA A 429 -7.84 2.04 -9.11
N ASN A 430 -6.54 2.25 -8.88
CA ASN A 430 -5.96 2.29 -7.54
C ASN A 430 -5.75 3.74 -7.09
N PHE A 431 -6.65 4.23 -6.24
CA PHE A 431 -6.60 5.62 -5.77
C PHE A 431 -5.96 5.73 -4.39
N GLN A 432 -5.34 6.87 -4.13
CA GLN A 432 -5.00 7.38 -2.80
C GLN A 432 -6.09 8.38 -2.38
N PRO A 433 -7.22 7.92 -1.82
CA PRO A 433 -8.40 8.77 -1.66
C PRO A 433 -8.17 9.96 -0.74
N TYR A 434 -7.20 9.89 0.18
CA TYR A 434 -6.86 10.98 1.08
C TYR A 434 -6.32 12.23 0.36
N TRP A 435 -5.87 12.11 -0.89
CA TRP A 435 -5.41 13.25 -1.70
C TRP A 435 -6.56 14.04 -2.34
N ALA A 436 -7.79 13.54 -2.22
CA ALA A 436 -8.90 13.99 -3.05
C ALA A 436 -9.77 15.07 -2.38
N TRP A 437 -9.12 16.10 -1.83
CA TRP A 437 -9.76 17.29 -1.25
C TRP A 437 -8.98 18.57 -1.56
N ALA A 438 -9.60 19.75 -1.37
CA ALA A 438 -9.06 21.04 -1.80
C ALA A 438 -8.03 21.61 -0.81
N ASP A 439 -6.89 20.93 -0.68
CA ASP A 439 -5.73 21.42 0.07
C ASP A 439 -4.87 22.39 -0.77
N LYS A 440 -3.73 22.82 -0.23
CA LYS A 440 -2.78 23.67 -0.97
C LYS A 440 -2.10 22.95 -2.14
N PHE A 441 -1.87 21.64 -2.05
CA PHE A 441 -1.36 20.87 -3.18
C PHE A 441 -2.32 20.97 -4.37
N ILE A 442 -3.62 20.81 -4.14
CA ILE A 442 -4.62 20.91 -5.19
C ILE A 442 -4.79 22.35 -5.65
N THR A 443 -5.05 23.28 -4.73
CA THR A 443 -5.47 24.64 -5.08
C THR A 443 -4.33 25.53 -5.57
N GLU A 444 -3.13 25.40 -5.02
CA GLU A 444 -1.99 26.26 -5.33
C GLU A 444 -0.98 25.58 -6.27
N LEU A 445 -0.76 24.26 -6.14
CA LEU A 445 0.27 23.55 -6.91
C LEU A 445 -0.28 22.78 -8.12
N THR A 446 -1.55 22.37 -8.13
CA THR A 446 -2.11 21.51 -9.19
C THR A 446 -3.04 22.27 -10.14
N ILE A 447 -4.12 22.90 -9.63
CA ILE A 447 -5.14 23.54 -10.48
C ILE A 447 -4.53 24.56 -11.44
N PRO A 448 -3.61 25.45 -11.03
CA PRO A 448 -2.98 26.40 -11.96
C PRO A 448 -2.24 25.73 -13.13
N LYS A 449 -1.75 24.50 -12.93
CA LYS A 449 -0.96 23.75 -13.90
C LYS A 449 -1.81 23.09 -14.98
N VAL A 450 -3.01 22.65 -14.63
CA VAL A 450 -3.89 21.94 -15.55
C VAL A 450 -5.05 22.81 -16.05
N GLY A 451 -5.32 23.92 -15.37
CA GLY A 451 -6.41 24.84 -15.69
C GLY A 451 -7.77 24.32 -15.21
N GLU A 452 -8.74 25.23 -15.14
CA GLU A 452 -10.07 24.98 -14.54
C GLU A 452 -10.88 23.86 -15.21
N GLU A 453 -10.73 23.68 -16.52
CA GLU A 453 -11.49 22.67 -17.26
C GLU A 453 -10.98 21.25 -16.96
N ARG A 454 -9.66 21.05 -17.03
CA ARG A 454 -9.05 19.74 -16.76
C ARG A 454 -9.04 19.41 -15.28
N SER A 455 -9.02 20.42 -14.40
CA SER A 455 -9.10 20.20 -12.94
C SER A 455 -10.41 19.51 -12.50
N GLN A 456 -11.47 19.56 -13.32
CA GLN A 456 -12.73 18.84 -13.05
C GLN A 456 -12.58 17.32 -13.10
N TRP A 457 -11.44 16.82 -13.59
CA TRP A 457 -11.14 15.39 -13.74
C TRP A 457 -10.03 14.93 -12.79
N LEU A 458 -9.84 15.65 -11.68
CA LEU A 458 -8.93 15.25 -10.61
C LEU A 458 -9.58 14.23 -9.67
N TYR A 459 -8.98 13.04 -9.60
CA TYR A 459 -9.45 11.90 -8.80
C TYR A 459 -10.96 11.57 -8.99
N PRO A 460 -11.41 11.20 -10.20
CA PRO A 460 -12.84 10.99 -10.51
C PRO A 460 -13.36 9.61 -10.05
N ILE A 461 -13.22 9.31 -8.75
CA ILE A 461 -13.49 7.98 -8.16
C ILE A 461 -14.91 7.48 -8.48
N LYS A 462 -15.94 8.34 -8.31
CA LYS A 462 -17.33 7.96 -8.61
C LYS A 462 -17.51 7.62 -10.09
N SER A 463 -16.88 8.36 -10.99
CA SER A 463 -17.02 8.14 -12.44
C SER A 463 -16.45 6.78 -12.85
N LEU A 464 -15.35 6.33 -12.23
CA LEU A 464 -14.79 4.99 -12.45
C LEU A 464 -15.69 3.89 -11.88
N LEU A 465 -16.28 4.10 -10.70
CA LEU A 465 -17.25 3.15 -10.16
C LEU A 465 -18.49 3.04 -11.06
N ASP A 466 -19.02 4.16 -11.52
CA ASP A 466 -20.21 4.21 -12.38
C ASP A 466 -19.95 3.60 -13.77
N SER A 467 -18.69 3.59 -14.25
CA SER A 467 -18.32 2.90 -15.49
C SER A 467 -18.21 1.37 -15.34
N GLY A 468 -18.26 0.85 -14.10
CA GLY A 468 -18.10 -0.56 -13.79
C GLY A 468 -16.65 -0.99 -13.55
N ALA A 469 -15.70 -0.05 -13.49
CA ALA A 469 -14.31 -0.36 -13.17
C ALA A 469 -14.17 -0.82 -11.71
N LEU A 470 -13.23 -1.73 -11.47
CA LEU A 470 -12.84 -2.10 -10.11
C LEU A 470 -12.04 -0.95 -9.48
N VAL A 471 -12.52 -0.43 -8.35
CA VAL A 471 -11.79 0.55 -7.54
C VAL A 471 -11.18 -0.11 -6.31
N VAL A 472 -9.91 0.17 -6.08
CA VAL A 472 -9.12 -0.23 -4.91
C VAL A 472 -8.47 1.00 -4.29
N PHE A 473 -8.17 0.95 -3.00
CA PHE A 473 -7.51 2.07 -2.31
C PHE A 473 -6.17 1.67 -1.71
N GLY A 474 -5.20 2.57 -1.86
CA GLY A 474 -3.94 2.56 -1.13
C GLY A 474 -3.72 3.87 -0.36
N SER A 475 -2.75 3.90 0.54
CA SER A 475 -2.39 5.14 1.26
C SER A 475 -1.25 5.91 0.62
N ASP A 476 -0.40 5.19 -0.13
CA ASP A 476 0.92 5.65 -0.54
C ASP A 476 1.73 6.18 0.65
N TRP A 477 1.57 5.56 1.82
CA TRP A 477 2.36 5.91 3.00
C TRP A 477 3.84 5.61 2.72
N PHE A 478 4.77 6.56 2.87
CA PHE A 478 4.72 7.75 3.75
C PHE A 478 4.37 9.10 3.11
N VAL A 479 3.96 9.14 1.83
CA VAL A 479 3.61 10.40 1.16
C VAL A 479 2.51 11.15 1.92
N SER A 480 1.54 10.40 2.42
CA SER A 480 0.45 10.93 3.25
C SER A 480 0.23 10.04 4.47
N SER A 481 -0.98 9.96 5.04
CA SER A 481 -1.23 9.09 6.19
C SER A 481 -1.54 7.65 5.78
N GLY A 482 -0.97 6.67 6.48
CA GLY A 482 -1.34 5.26 6.34
C GLY A 482 -2.62 4.86 7.08
N ASN A 483 -3.41 5.81 7.60
CA ASN A 483 -4.69 5.54 8.25
C ASN A 483 -5.84 5.44 7.23
N PRO A 484 -6.40 4.24 6.97
CA PRO A 484 -7.46 4.08 5.96
C PRO A 484 -8.73 4.87 6.27
N LEU A 485 -9.01 5.17 7.54
CA LEU A 485 -10.21 5.92 7.93
C LEU A 485 -10.19 7.38 7.44
N LEU A 486 -9.00 7.99 7.33
CA LEU A 486 -8.86 9.31 6.70
C LEU A 486 -9.20 9.24 5.21
N GLY A 487 -8.64 8.25 4.52
CA GLY A 487 -8.93 8.03 3.10
C GLY A 487 -10.41 7.71 2.82
N ILE A 488 -11.04 6.88 3.65
CA ILE A 488 -12.47 6.56 3.55
C ILE A 488 -13.30 7.83 3.73
N GLU A 489 -13.02 8.62 4.77
CA GLU A 489 -13.73 9.87 5.01
C GLU A 489 -13.60 10.81 3.81
N THR A 490 -12.39 11.07 3.33
CA THR A 490 -12.17 11.92 2.16
C THR A 490 -12.88 11.39 0.91
N ALA A 491 -12.92 10.07 0.68
CA ALA A 491 -13.63 9.51 -0.46
C ALA A 491 -15.15 9.77 -0.41
N ILE A 492 -15.73 9.76 0.80
CA ILE A 492 -17.18 9.94 1.00
C ILE A 492 -17.57 11.40 1.30
N THR A 493 -16.63 12.29 1.59
CA THR A 493 -16.88 13.72 1.88
C THR A 493 -16.30 14.68 0.83
N ARG A 494 -15.18 14.29 0.21
CA ARG A 494 -14.29 15.15 -0.59
C ARG A 494 -13.80 16.39 0.17
N ARG A 495 -13.70 16.29 1.49
CA ARG A 495 -13.21 17.33 2.39
C ARG A 495 -11.96 16.86 3.13
N ASP A 496 -11.31 17.81 3.78
CA ASP A 496 -10.28 17.54 4.78
C ASP A 496 -10.91 16.75 5.94
N PRO A 497 -10.49 15.50 6.20
CA PRO A 497 -11.06 14.68 7.26
C PRO A 497 -10.49 14.99 8.65
N LEU A 498 -9.54 15.92 8.78
CA LEU A 498 -8.96 16.34 10.07
C LEU A 498 -9.64 17.60 10.62
N THR A 499 -9.91 18.59 9.76
CA THR A 499 -10.55 19.86 10.16
C THR A 499 -12.02 19.90 9.77
N ASN A 500 -12.40 19.24 8.68
CA ASN A 500 -13.71 19.35 8.04
C ASN A 500 -14.12 20.80 7.68
N GLU A 501 -13.14 21.71 7.56
CA GLU A 501 -13.37 23.13 7.26
C GLU A 501 -13.32 23.43 5.74
N SER A 502 -12.74 22.55 4.93
CA SER A 502 -12.66 22.75 3.48
C SER A 502 -14.00 22.46 2.78
N GLU A 503 -14.29 23.22 1.72
CA GLU A 503 -15.42 22.92 0.83
C GLU A 503 -15.21 21.56 0.11
N PRO A 504 -16.28 20.83 -0.24
CA PRO A 504 -16.14 19.55 -0.90
C PRO A 504 -15.53 19.74 -2.29
N PHE A 505 -14.37 19.13 -2.51
CA PHE A 505 -13.66 19.18 -3.76
C PHE A 505 -14.30 18.25 -4.80
N LEU A 506 -14.91 18.82 -5.83
CA LEU A 506 -15.65 18.05 -6.84
C LEU A 506 -16.68 17.12 -6.17
N ASP A 507 -17.62 17.70 -5.41
CA ASP A 507 -18.62 16.98 -4.59
C ASP A 507 -19.33 15.83 -5.35
N HIS A 508 -19.55 16.01 -6.65
CA HIS A 508 -20.16 15.00 -7.52
C HIS A 508 -19.32 13.71 -7.70
N GLN A 509 -18.05 13.69 -7.30
CA GLN A 509 -17.16 12.51 -7.33
C GLN A 509 -17.15 11.70 -6.03
N ARG A 510 -18.00 12.05 -5.04
CA ARG A 510 -18.15 11.29 -3.78
C ARG A 510 -18.66 9.88 -4.01
N ILE A 511 -18.20 8.95 -3.18
CA ILE A 511 -18.67 7.57 -3.17
C ILE A 511 -19.37 7.24 -1.84
N GLY A 512 -20.05 6.10 -1.77
CA GLY A 512 -20.67 5.62 -0.54
C GLY A 512 -19.69 4.84 0.36
N LEU A 513 -19.97 4.81 1.67
CA LEU A 513 -19.16 4.10 2.66
C LEU A 513 -18.94 2.62 2.30
N ILE A 514 -19.96 1.92 1.80
CA ILE A 514 -19.85 0.51 1.39
C ILE A 514 -18.79 0.33 0.29
N ALA A 515 -18.77 1.22 -0.71
CA ALA A 515 -17.79 1.16 -1.80
C ALA A 515 -16.38 1.43 -1.28
N ALA A 516 -16.23 2.43 -0.40
CA ALA A 516 -14.94 2.75 0.22
C ALA A 516 -14.40 1.60 1.11
N LEU A 517 -15.26 0.97 1.92
CA LEU A 517 -14.87 -0.18 2.74
C LEU A 517 -14.45 -1.37 1.88
N LYS A 518 -15.18 -1.67 0.79
CA LYS A 518 -14.78 -2.71 -0.18
C LYS A 518 -13.44 -2.39 -0.84
N ALA A 519 -13.20 -1.13 -1.21
CA ALA A 519 -11.96 -0.67 -1.84
C ALA A 519 -10.74 -0.88 -0.94
N TYR A 520 -10.87 -0.74 0.39
CA TYR A 520 -9.81 -1.05 1.37
C TYR A 520 -9.87 -2.47 1.94
N THR A 521 -10.73 -3.37 1.46
CA THR A 521 -10.82 -4.75 1.99
C THR A 521 -10.88 -5.76 0.84
N LEU A 522 -12.09 -6.15 0.43
CA LEU A 522 -12.31 -7.22 -0.54
C LEU A 522 -11.70 -6.94 -1.92
N ASN A 523 -11.77 -5.69 -2.40
CA ASN A 523 -11.24 -5.36 -3.72
C ASN A 523 -9.70 -5.33 -3.71
N SER A 524 -9.09 -4.82 -2.64
CA SER A 524 -7.63 -4.92 -2.41
C SER A 524 -7.18 -6.38 -2.29
N ALA A 525 -7.97 -7.23 -1.62
CA ALA A 525 -7.70 -8.67 -1.54
C ALA A 525 -7.77 -9.33 -2.93
N TYR A 526 -8.73 -8.91 -3.76
CA TYR A 526 -8.89 -9.38 -5.14
C TYR A 526 -7.68 -9.02 -5.99
N ILE A 527 -7.25 -7.76 -6.06
CA ILE A 527 -6.06 -7.45 -6.89
C ILE A 527 -4.81 -8.18 -6.38
N ASN A 528 -4.74 -8.51 -5.09
CA ASN A 528 -3.63 -9.25 -4.50
C ASN A 528 -3.78 -10.78 -4.53
N PHE A 529 -4.81 -11.32 -5.20
CA PHE A 529 -5.08 -12.76 -5.32
C PHE A 529 -5.23 -13.50 -3.98
N ILE A 530 -5.76 -12.81 -2.97
CA ILE A 530 -6.02 -13.36 -1.64
C ILE A 530 -7.48 -13.18 -1.22
N GLU A 531 -8.38 -12.86 -2.16
CA GLU A 531 -9.83 -12.71 -1.93
C GLU A 531 -10.52 -13.98 -1.45
N HIS A 532 -9.91 -15.15 -1.63
CA HIS A 532 -10.41 -16.41 -1.07
C HIS A 532 -9.84 -16.72 0.32
N GLU A 533 -8.86 -15.94 0.76
CA GLU A 533 -8.19 -16.10 2.05
C GLU A 533 -8.64 -15.03 3.05
N THR A 534 -8.78 -13.77 2.62
CA THR A 534 -9.06 -12.60 3.47
C THR A 534 -10.02 -11.61 2.76
N GLY A 535 -10.13 -10.37 3.24
CA GLY A 535 -10.92 -9.29 2.62
C GLY A 535 -12.43 -9.31 2.91
N SER A 536 -12.96 -10.42 3.43
CA SER A 536 -14.31 -10.53 4.01
C SER A 536 -14.32 -11.52 5.18
N LEU A 537 -15.35 -11.48 6.02
CA LEU A 537 -15.54 -12.42 7.12
C LEU A 537 -16.50 -13.53 6.68
N GLU A 538 -15.92 -14.64 6.23
CA GLU A 538 -16.65 -15.83 5.77
C GLU A 538 -16.03 -17.09 6.39
N VAL A 539 -16.86 -18.11 6.62
CA VAL A 539 -16.37 -19.40 7.11
C VAL A 539 -15.34 -19.97 6.13
N GLY A 540 -14.19 -20.41 6.65
CA GLY A 540 -13.05 -20.93 5.89
C GLY A 540 -11.97 -19.90 5.55
N LYS A 541 -12.28 -18.60 5.64
CA LYS A 541 -11.28 -17.52 5.49
C LYS A 541 -10.41 -17.39 6.73
N GLN A 542 -9.22 -16.80 6.55
CA GLN A 542 -8.32 -16.46 7.64
C GLN A 542 -8.91 -15.35 8.51
N ALA A 543 -8.60 -15.39 9.80
CA ALA A 543 -9.06 -14.43 10.80
C ALA A 543 -8.20 -13.16 10.80
N ASP A 544 -8.29 -12.43 9.69
CA ASP A 544 -7.70 -11.10 9.49
C ASP A 544 -8.79 -10.05 9.71
N LEU A 545 -8.86 -9.52 10.93
CA LEU A 545 -9.98 -8.69 11.37
C LEU A 545 -9.54 -7.57 12.30
N ILE A 546 -10.39 -6.57 12.41
CA ILE A 546 -10.21 -5.44 13.33
C ILE A 546 -11.45 -5.22 14.17
N VAL A 547 -11.25 -4.63 15.34
CA VAL A 547 -12.33 -4.10 16.19
C VAL A 547 -12.18 -2.58 16.26
N LEU A 548 -13.26 -1.86 15.97
CA LEU A 548 -13.35 -0.40 16.06
C LEU A 548 -14.18 0.00 17.29
N ASP A 549 -13.82 1.10 17.94
CA ASP A 549 -14.56 1.65 19.09
C ASP A 549 -15.98 2.12 18.73
N LYS A 550 -16.16 2.60 17.50
CA LYS A 550 -17.42 3.10 16.94
C LYS A 550 -17.86 2.24 15.75
N ASN A 551 -19.18 2.12 15.56
CA ASN A 551 -19.74 1.56 14.33
C ASN A 551 -19.78 2.63 13.25
N LEU A 552 -19.01 2.44 12.19
CA LEU A 552 -18.87 3.41 11.09
C LEU A 552 -20.21 3.75 10.40
N PHE A 553 -21.19 2.84 10.43
CA PHE A 553 -22.50 3.06 9.83
C PHE A 553 -23.45 3.91 10.68
N ASP A 554 -23.11 4.14 11.95
CA ASP A 554 -23.89 4.98 12.88
C ASP A 554 -23.32 6.42 12.97
N LEU A 555 -22.15 6.67 12.36
CA LEU A 555 -21.47 7.97 12.39
C LEU A 555 -21.94 8.88 11.23
N LYS A 556 -21.77 10.18 11.39
CA LYS A 556 -21.84 11.09 10.23
C LYS A 556 -20.66 10.79 9.31
N SER A 557 -20.82 11.10 8.02
CA SER A 557 -19.76 10.90 7.03
C SER A 557 -18.47 11.66 7.34
N SER A 558 -18.55 12.76 8.11
CA SER A 558 -17.41 13.59 8.52
C SER A 558 -16.87 13.25 9.92
N GLU A 559 -17.21 12.08 10.44
CA GLU A 559 -16.78 11.60 11.77
C GLU A 559 -16.14 10.20 11.66
N ILE A 560 -15.94 9.69 10.44
CA ILE A 560 -15.42 8.34 10.17
C ILE A 560 -13.96 8.23 10.62
N SER A 561 -13.17 9.28 10.37
CA SER A 561 -11.76 9.37 10.76
C SER A 561 -11.55 9.39 12.27
N GLU A 562 -12.58 9.76 13.05
CA GLU A 562 -12.54 9.78 14.51
C GLU A 562 -12.66 8.38 15.14
N ALA A 563 -13.04 7.36 14.37
CA ALA A 563 -13.04 5.99 14.86
C ALA A 563 -11.61 5.50 15.10
N SER A 564 -11.46 4.63 16.08
CA SER A 564 -10.16 4.08 16.47
C SER A 564 -10.18 2.56 16.48
N VAL A 565 -9.11 1.98 15.94
CA VAL A 565 -8.86 0.54 16.02
C VAL A 565 -8.42 0.20 17.44
N LEU A 566 -9.12 -0.77 18.03
CA LEU A 566 -8.90 -1.27 19.39
C LEU A 566 -8.17 -2.61 19.41
N LEU A 567 -8.25 -3.36 18.32
CA LEU A 567 -7.64 -4.68 18.15
C LEU A 567 -7.43 -4.95 16.67
N THR A 568 -6.27 -5.48 16.30
CA THR A 568 -5.97 -5.99 14.96
C THR A 568 -5.49 -7.43 15.09
N LEU A 569 -6.14 -8.35 14.37
CA LEU A 569 -5.71 -9.74 14.24
C LEU A 569 -5.25 -10.05 12.82
N ILE A 570 -4.22 -10.87 12.70
CA ILE A 570 -3.76 -11.48 11.45
C ILE A 570 -3.58 -12.97 11.70
N ASP A 571 -4.18 -13.83 10.87
CA ASP A 571 -4.21 -15.28 11.08
C ASP A 571 -4.70 -15.66 12.49
N GLY A 572 -5.63 -14.89 13.07
CA GLY A 572 -6.14 -15.09 14.43
C GLY A 572 -5.17 -14.68 15.56
N GLU A 573 -3.98 -14.20 15.23
CA GLU A 573 -2.99 -13.70 16.19
C GLU A 573 -3.09 -12.19 16.36
N ARG A 574 -2.98 -11.72 17.60
CA ARG A 574 -3.04 -10.28 17.92
C ARG A 574 -1.73 -9.60 17.54
N VAL A 575 -1.80 -8.62 16.65
CA VAL A 575 -0.67 -7.79 16.22
C VAL A 575 -0.73 -6.36 16.74
N TYR A 576 -1.92 -5.90 17.17
CA TYR A 576 -2.11 -4.60 17.82
C TYR A 576 -3.33 -4.63 18.77
N GLY A 577 -3.36 -3.71 19.74
CA GLY A 577 -4.48 -3.55 20.67
C GLY A 577 -4.45 -4.55 21.83
N GLU A 578 -5.49 -4.59 22.64
CA GLU A 578 -5.61 -5.53 23.77
C GLU A 578 -6.98 -6.20 23.79
N TRP A 579 -7.07 -7.41 24.37
CA TRP A 579 -8.33 -8.16 24.43
C TRP A 579 -9.42 -7.50 25.29
N SER A 580 -9.03 -6.53 26.14
CA SER A 580 -9.97 -5.69 26.89
C SER A 580 -10.72 -4.69 26.00
N LEU A 581 -10.28 -4.50 24.75
CA LEU A 581 -10.81 -3.51 23.80
C LEU A 581 -10.77 -2.08 24.35
N GLU A 582 -9.76 -1.79 25.17
CA GLU A 582 -9.44 -0.43 25.61
C GLU A 582 -8.60 0.27 24.54
N LEU A 583 -8.82 1.58 24.41
CA LEU A 583 -8.08 2.38 23.45
C LEU A 583 -6.62 2.51 23.89
N LEU A 584 -5.70 2.09 23.04
CA LEU A 584 -4.28 2.39 23.21
C LEU A 584 -3.97 3.77 22.64
N GLY A 585 -3.05 4.49 23.28
CA GLY A 585 -2.46 5.67 22.67
C GLY A 585 -1.81 5.25 21.35
N LYS A 586 -2.21 5.89 20.24
CA LYS A 586 -1.53 5.68 18.97
C LYS A 586 -0.10 6.21 19.10
N THR A 587 0.83 5.58 18.39
CA THR A 587 2.13 6.22 18.18
C THR A 587 1.87 7.51 17.43
N ALA A 588 1.96 8.62 18.14
CA ALA A 588 1.97 9.94 17.53
C ALA A 588 3.21 9.96 16.62
N LEU A 589 2.97 10.10 15.33
CA LEU A 589 3.98 10.52 14.38
C LEU A 589 3.46 11.80 13.75
#